data_AF-A0A257ETY3-F1
#
_entry.id   AF-A0A257ETY3-F1
#
_cell.length_a   1.000
_cell.length_b   1.000
_cell.length_c   1.000
_cell.angle_alpha   90.00
_cell.angle_beta   90.00
_cell.angle_gamma   90.00
#
_symmetry.space_group_name_H-M   'P 1'
#
loop_
_entity.id
_entity.type
_entity.pdbx_description
1 polymer ?
#
loop_
_entity_poly.entity_id
_entity_poly.type
_entity_poly.pdbx_seq_one_letter_code
_entity_poly.pdbx_strand_id
1 'polypeptide(L)'
;GRGARESVRRAAGVCLYGDDIDTTTTPGEAGRTGASQKVRRTGGARAGGFPGAARILHELDHGPARLRVGLRPDGRAPMREGTALFARDDAAGTVTSGGFGPSVEAPVAMGYVPAALATTGTRLEGEVRGKRLPVTVAALPFVPTSYKR
;
A
#
# COMPACT_ATOMS: atom_id res chain seq x y z
N GLY A 1 12.37 -0.69 20.50
CA GLY A 1 13.44 -0.84 19.48
C GLY A 1 12.90 -0.72 18.07
N ARG A 2 13.76 -0.58 17.05
CA ARG A 2 13.37 -0.31 15.65
C ARG A 2 12.42 -1.37 15.06
N GLY A 3 12.69 -2.66 15.29
CA GLY A 3 11.84 -3.75 14.79
C GLY A 3 10.38 -3.70 15.30
N ALA A 4 10.19 -3.33 16.56
CA ALA A 4 8.84 -3.17 17.13
C ALA A 4 8.08 -1.97 16.53
N ARG A 5 8.80 -0.87 16.23
CA ARG A 5 8.21 0.28 15.53
C ARG A 5 7.73 -0.11 14.14
N GLU A 6 8.54 -0.89 13.42
CA GLU A 6 8.21 -1.36 12.06
C GLU A 6 6.99 -2.29 12.05
N SER A 7 6.89 -3.22 13.00
CA SER A 7 5.72 -4.11 13.06
C SER A 7 4.44 -3.36 13.41
N VAL A 8 4.49 -2.43 14.37
CA VAL A 8 3.33 -1.62 14.78
C VAL A 8 2.86 -0.69 13.66
N ARG A 9 3.77 0.06 13.02
CA ARG A 9 3.38 0.98 11.93
C ARG A 9 2.78 0.25 10.74
N ARG A 10 3.31 -0.94 10.41
CA ARG A 10 2.79 -1.78 9.32
C ARG A 10 1.41 -2.33 9.67
N ALA A 11 1.23 -2.84 10.89
CA ALA A 11 -0.09 -3.29 11.35
C ALA A 11 -1.14 -2.16 11.29
N ALA A 12 -0.74 -0.94 11.60
CA ALA A 12 -1.57 0.26 11.46
C ALA A 12 -1.68 0.81 10.02
N GLY A 13 -1.08 0.17 9.02
CA GLY A 13 -1.11 0.60 7.62
C GLY A 13 -0.43 1.96 7.35
N VAL A 14 0.48 2.39 8.23
CA VAL A 14 1.21 3.66 8.14
C VAL A 14 2.40 3.50 7.20
N CYS A 15 2.51 4.43 6.24
CA CYS A 15 3.61 4.43 5.27
C CYS A 15 4.93 4.81 5.95
N LEU A 16 6.03 4.19 5.52
CA LEU A 16 7.38 4.66 5.80
C LEU A 16 7.97 5.27 4.52
N TYR A 17 8.45 6.51 4.60
CA TYR A 17 9.18 7.14 3.50
C TYR A 17 10.52 6.43 3.28
N GLY A 18 10.83 6.13 2.02
CA GLY A 18 11.97 5.28 1.64
C GLY A 18 11.58 3.82 1.39
N ASP A 19 10.45 3.35 1.95
CA ASP A 19 9.92 2.01 1.69
C ASP A 19 8.64 2.09 0.84
N ASP A 20 7.56 2.62 1.43
CA ASP A 20 6.22 2.57 0.85
C ASP A 20 5.89 3.81 0.03
N ILE A 21 6.62 4.90 0.25
CA ILE A 21 6.48 6.15 -0.50
C ILE A 21 7.85 6.77 -0.71
N ASP A 22 8.03 7.37 -1.87
CA ASP A 22 9.24 8.08 -2.29
C ASP A 22 8.88 9.20 -3.28
N THR A 23 9.90 9.77 -3.94
CA THR A 23 9.73 10.86 -4.92
C THR A 23 9.01 10.45 -6.21
N THR A 24 8.81 9.15 -6.44
CA THR A 24 8.14 8.58 -7.63
C THR A 24 6.68 8.23 -7.37
N THR A 25 6.29 8.12 -6.10
CA THR A 25 4.92 7.78 -5.68
C THR A 25 4.08 9.02 -5.42
N THR A 26 2.85 9.05 -5.92
CA THR A 26 1.91 10.14 -5.61
C THR A 26 1.05 9.84 -4.37
N PRO A 27 0.43 10.86 -3.76
CA PRO A 27 -0.57 10.65 -2.73
C PRO A 27 -1.79 9.83 -3.20
N GLY A 28 -2.11 9.88 -4.50
CA GLY A 28 -3.17 9.06 -5.11
C GLY A 28 -2.80 7.59 -5.06
N GLU A 29 -1.65 7.22 -5.62
CA GLU A 29 -1.12 5.85 -5.62
C GLU A 29 -0.97 5.32 -4.18
N ALA A 30 -0.49 6.13 -3.25
CA ALA A 30 -0.27 5.71 -1.86
C ALA A 30 -1.56 5.52 -1.03
N GLY A 31 -2.74 5.84 -1.57
CA GLY A 31 -4.01 5.83 -0.84
C GLY A 31 -4.09 6.93 0.22
N ARG A 32 -3.42 8.07 0.00
CA ARG A 32 -3.30 9.22 0.91
C ARG A 32 -3.98 10.48 0.37
N THR A 33 -5.06 10.31 -0.39
CA THR A 33 -5.82 11.41 -1.00
C THR A 33 -6.32 12.44 0.02
N GLY A 34 -6.60 12.01 1.26
CA GLY A 34 -7.00 12.87 2.38
C GLY A 34 -5.98 13.96 2.76
N ALA A 35 -4.70 13.81 2.37
CA ALA A 35 -3.68 14.83 2.60
C ALA A 35 -3.89 16.09 1.72
N SER A 36 -4.60 15.95 0.59
CA SER A 36 -4.94 17.09 -0.27
C SER A 36 -6.24 17.75 0.20
N GLN A 37 -6.15 19.01 0.64
CA GLN A 37 -7.29 19.82 1.08
C GLN A 37 -8.29 20.01 -0.06
N LYS A 38 -9.60 19.91 0.24
CA LYS A 38 -10.68 20.03 -0.76
C LYS A 38 -10.58 21.31 -1.61
N VAL A 39 -10.21 22.45 -1.00
CA VAL A 39 -10.06 23.74 -1.71
C VAL A 39 -8.97 23.74 -2.79
N ARG A 40 -8.00 22.81 -2.70
CA ARG A 40 -6.89 22.66 -3.66
C ARG A 40 -7.19 21.64 -4.76
N ARG A 41 -8.29 20.89 -4.64
CA ARG A 41 -8.71 19.89 -5.64
C ARG A 41 -9.41 20.55 -6.83
N THR A 42 -9.63 19.78 -7.89
CA THR A 42 -10.40 20.19 -9.07
C THR A 42 -11.76 20.76 -8.63
N GLY A 43 -12.12 21.93 -9.16
CA GLY A 43 -13.35 22.65 -8.78
C GLY A 43 -13.29 23.43 -7.45
N GLY A 44 -12.17 23.38 -6.71
CA GLY A 44 -11.98 24.16 -5.48
C GLY A 44 -11.54 25.61 -5.75
N ALA A 45 -11.82 26.52 -4.80
CA ALA A 45 -11.50 27.95 -4.92
C ALA A 45 -10.00 28.27 -5.09
N ARG A 46 -9.10 27.33 -4.79
CA ARG A 46 -7.65 27.44 -4.98
C ARG A 46 -7.11 26.17 -5.65
N ALA A 47 -7.82 25.65 -6.64
CA ALA A 47 -7.46 24.44 -7.36
C ALA A 47 -6.01 24.52 -7.88
N GLY A 48 -5.22 23.47 -7.62
CA GLY A 48 -3.83 23.41 -8.05
C GLY A 48 -2.88 24.38 -7.33
N GLY A 49 -1.87 24.86 -8.05
CA GLY A 49 -0.82 25.74 -7.52
C GLY A 49 0.10 25.08 -6.49
N PHE A 50 0.29 23.76 -6.59
CA PHE A 50 1.23 22.99 -5.76
C PHE A 50 2.08 22.06 -6.64
N PRO A 51 3.26 21.62 -6.17
CA PRO A 51 4.13 20.74 -6.95
C PRO A 51 3.42 19.45 -7.38
N GLY A 52 3.51 19.09 -8.66
CA GLY A 52 2.88 17.89 -9.21
C GLY A 52 1.35 17.97 -9.36
N ALA A 53 0.74 19.16 -9.25
CA ALA A 53 -0.71 19.33 -9.26
C ALA A 53 -1.41 18.66 -10.44
N ALA A 54 -0.89 18.77 -11.67
CA ALA A 54 -1.52 18.18 -12.84
C ALA A 54 -1.73 16.66 -12.69
N ARG A 55 -0.67 15.92 -12.34
CA ARG A 55 -0.74 14.46 -12.12
C ARG A 55 -1.62 14.11 -10.93
N ILE A 56 -1.44 14.80 -9.80
CA ILE A 56 -2.17 14.50 -8.56
C ILE A 56 -3.67 14.74 -8.74
N LEU A 57 -4.06 15.85 -9.38
CA LEU A 57 -5.47 16.16 -9.64
C LEU A 57 -6.08 15.16 -10.63
N HIS A 58 -5.36 14.81 -11.70
CA HIS A 58 -5.80 13.77 -12.63
C HIS A 58 -6.07 12.44 -11.91
N GLU A 59 -5.16 11.97 -11.06
CA GLU A 59 -5.34 10.72 -10.31
C GLU A 59 -6.43 10.82 -9.23
N LEU A 60 -6.70 12.00 -8.68
CA LEU A 60 -7.82 12.20 -7.76
C LEU A 60 -9.18 12.10 -8.47
N ASP A 61 -9.26 12.55 -9.71
CA ASP A 61 -10.49 12.57 -10.49
C ASP A 61 -10.75 11.24 -11.23
N HIS A 62 -9.68 10.58 -11.73
CA HIS A 62 -9.78 9.39 -12.60
C HIS A 62 -9.25 8.11 -11.95
N GLY A 63 -8.61 8.21 -10.79
CA GLY A 63 -7.89 7.12 -10.15
C GLY A 63 -6.44 6.96 -10.67
N PRO A 64 -5.52 6.47 -9.84
CA PRO A 64 -4.16 6.15 -10.26
C PRO A 64 -4.10 4.78 -10.96
N ALA A 65 -3.07 4.58 -11.79
CA ALA A 65 -2.87 3.31 -12.51
C ALA A 65 -2.49 2.13 -11.59
N ARG A 66 -1.84 2.44 -10.46
CA ARG A 66 -1.48 1.49 -9.41
C ARG A 66 -1.85 2.04 -8.04
N LEU A 67 -2.07 1.14 -7.09
CA LEU A 67 -2.47 1.48 -5.73
C LEU A 67 -1.63 0.71 -4.73
N ARG A 68 -1.29 1.39 -3.63
CA ARG A 68 -0.74 0.77 -2.44
C ARG A 68 -1.84 0.00 -1.72
N VAL A 69 -1.59 -1.28 -1.45
CA VAL A 69 -2.53 -2.18 -0.78
C VAL A 69 -1.90 -2.85 0.44
N GLY A 70 -2.74 -3.33 1.35
CA GLY A 70 -2.35 -4.32 2.35
C GLY A 70 -2.30 -5.71 1.71
N LEU A 71 -1.36 -6.52 2.15
CA LEU A 71 -1.15 -7.89 1.67
C LEU A 71 -1.05 -8.83 2.88
N ARG A 72 -1.82 -9.91 2.85
CA ARG A 72 -1.82 -10.96 3.87
C ARG A 72 -1.40 -12.29 3.24
N PRO A 73 -0.13 -12.70 3.41
CA PRO A 73 0.31 -14.03 3.03
C PRO A 73 -0.49 -15.10 3.77
N ASP A 74 -0.90 -16.16 3.07
CA ASP A 74 -1.70 -17.23 3.68
C ASP A 74 -0.84 -18.17 4.55
N GLY A 75 0.46 -18.24 4.26
CA GLY A 75 1.43 -19.06 5.00
C GLY A 75 2.14 -18.33 6.15
N ARG A 76 3.11 -19.01 6.78
CA ARG A 76 3.94 -18.43 7.88
C ARG A 76 5.12 -17.60 7.38
N ALA A 77 5.53 -17.77 6.12
CA ALA A 77 6.69 -17.09 5.57
C ALA A 77 6.35 -15.61 5.26
N PRO A 78 7.05 -14.64 5.85
CA PRO A 78 6.83 -13.24 5.52
C PRO A 78 7.37 -12.90 4.14
N MET A 79 6.55 -12.21 3.34
CA MET A 79 7.00 -11.52 2.15
C MET A 79 7.71 -10.24 2.59
N ARG A 80 8.94 -10.02 2.11
CA ARG A 80 9.77 -8.87 2.50
C ARG A 80 9.76 -7.83 1.37
N GLU A 81 10.32 -6.67 1.65
CA GLU A 81 10.61 -5.68 0.61
C GLU A 81 11.29 -6.34 -0.61
N GLY A 82 10.86 -5.95 -1.80
CA GLY A 82 11.35 -6.48 -3.07
C GLY A 82 10.73 -7.81 -3.50
N THR A 83 9.89 -8.46 -2.68
CA THR A 83 9.14 -9.64 -3.12
C THR A 83 8.22 -9.27 -4.30
N ALA A 84 8.46 -9.88 -5.47
CA ALA A 84 7.62 -9.71 -6.66
C ALA A 84 6.25 -10.36 -6.45
N LEU A 85 5.21 -9.71 -6.95
CA LEU A 85 3.82 -10.15 -6.90
C LEU A 85 3.35 -10.53 -8.29
N PHE A 86 2.50 -11.55 -8.36
CA PHE A 86 1.96 -12.09 -9.60
C PHE A 86 0.46 -12.35 -9.49
N ALA A 87 -0.23 -12.18 -10.60
CA ALA A 87 -1.63 -12.59 -10.79
C ALA A 87 -1.62 -13.70 -11.84
N ARG A 88 -1.63 -14.96 -11.39
CA ARG A 88 -1.28 -16.10 -12.25
C ARG A 88 0.10 -15.87 -12.86
N ASP A 89 0.27 -15.95 -14.17
CA ASP A 89 1.58 -15.83 -14.82
C ASP A 89 2.03 -14.36 -14.99
N ASP A 90 1.12 -13.39 -14.85
CA ASP A 90 1.40 -11.98 -15.08
C ASP A 90 2.01 -11.29 -13.86
N ALA A 91 3.00 -10.43 -14.11
CA ALA A 91 3.56 -9.56 -13.07
C ALA A 91 2.49 -8.57 -12.57
N ALA A 92 2.25 -8.58 -11.27
CA ALA A 92 1.20 -7.79 -10.61
C ALA A 92 1.75 -6.73 -9.66
N GLY A 93 3.07 -6.60 -9.52
CA GLY A 93 3.71 -5.54 -8.74
C GLY A 93 4.74 -6.05 -7.74
N THR A 94 4.95 -5.31 -6.65
CA THR A 94 6.04 -5.60 -5.70
C THR A 94 5.66 -5.20 -4.28
N VAL A 95 6.15 -5.97 -3.32
CA VAL A 95 6.09 -5.67 -1.87
C VAL A 95 7.09 -4.57 -1.54
N THR A 96 6.63 -3.53 -0.86
CA THR A 96 7.46 -2.42 -0.37
C THR A 96 7.91 -2.62 1.07
N SER A 97 7.07 -3.21 1.91
CA SER A 97 7.45 -3.52 3.29
C SER A 97 6.70 -4.74 3.80
N GLY A 98 7.35 -5.60 4.58
CA GLY A 98 6.69 -6.82 5.07
C GLY A 98 7.45 -7.58 6.14
N GLY A 99 6.72 -8.40 6.89
CA GLY A 99 7.23 -9.07 8.09
C GLY A 99 6.12 -9.63 8.96
N PHE A 100 6.49 -10.26 10.08
CA PHE A 100 5.52 -10.77 11.05
C PHE A 100 4.92 -9.62 11.87
N GLY A 101 3.59 -9.55 11.96
CA GLY A 101 2.86 -8.59 12.79
C GLY A 101 2.36 -9.27 14.07
N PRO A 102 2.98 -9.06 15.24
CA PRO A 102 2.59 -9.76 16.47
C PRO A 102 1.12 -9.55 16.85
N SER A 103 0.59 -8.33 16.69
CA SER A 103 -0.81 -8.02 16.98
C SER A 103 -1.82 -8.61 15.98
N VAL A 104 -1.35 -9.01 14.80
CA VAL A 104 -2.16 -9.69 13.78
C VAL A 104 -1.96 -11.21 13.86
N GLU A 105 -0.95 -11.66 14.61
CA GLU A 105 -0.50 -13.05 14.74
C GLU A 105 -0.20 -13.75 13.40
N ALA A 106 0.11 -12.96 12.36
CA ALA A 106 0.36 -13.43 11.01
C ALA A 106 1.38 -12.54 10.28
N PRO A 107 1.97 -13.01 9.18
CA PRO A 107 2.71 -12.14 8.29
C PRO A 107 1.78 -11.11 7.65
N VAL A 108 2.26 -9.88 7.57
CA VAL A 108 1.58 -8.78 6.89
C VAL A 108 2.60 -8.00 6.07
N ALA A 109 2.15 -7.52 4.93
CA ALA A 109 2.96 -6.74 4.00
C ALA A 109 2.14 -5.60 3.40
N MET A 110 2.84 -4.64 2.82
CA MET A 110 2.28 -3.60 1.96
C MET A 110 3.05 -3.61 0.65
N GLY A 111 2.39 -3.22 -0.43
CA GLY A 111 2.99 -3.17 -1.75
C GLY A 111 2.12 -2.43 -2.73
N TYR A 112 2.61 -2.27 -3.95
CA TYR A 112 1.86 -1.66 -5.04
C TYR A 112 1.41 -2.72 -6.03
N VAL A 113 0.16 -2.62 -6.47
CA VAL A 113 -0.44 -3.44 -7.52
C VAL A 113 -1.20 -2.56 -8.51
N PRO A 114 -1.42 -2.99 -9.76
CA PRO A 114 -2.34 -2.31 -10.67
C PRO A 114 -3.71 -2.07 -10.02
N ALA A 115 -4.34 -0.94 -10.32
CA ALA A 115 -5.62 -0.58 -9.70
C ALA A 115 -6.71 -1.64 -9.90
N ALA A 116 -6.69 -2.34 -11.04
CA ALA A 116 -7.58 -3.46 -11.34
C ALA A 116 -7.44 -4.66 -10.40
N LEU A 117 -6.30 -4.79 -9.70
CA LEU A 117 -6.00 -5.86 -8.75
C LEU A 117 -6.04 -5.39 -7.29
N ALA A 118 -6.39 -4.12 -7.04
CA ALA A 118 -6.30 -3.50 -5.72
C ALA A 118 -7.51 -3.79 -4.81
N THR A 119 -8.53 -4.49 -5.31
CA THR A 119 -9.74 -4.81 -4.54
C THR A 119 -9.42 -5.80 -3.41
N THR A 120 -9.87 -5.49 -2.20
CA THR A 120 -9.77 -6.40 -1.05
C THR A 120 -10.34 -7.78 -1.37
N GLY A 121 -9.62 -8.83 -0.98
CA GLY A 121 -9.97 -10.22 -1.28
C GLY A 121 -9.36 -10.76 -2.58
N THR A 122 -8.77 -9.91 -3.42
CA THR A 122 -8.05 -10.34 -4.62
C THR A 122 -6.90 -11.28 -4.25
N ARG A 123 -6.83 -12.42 -4.94
CA ARG A 123 -5.79 -13.44 -4.75
C ARG A 123 -4.62 -13.16 -5.69
N LEU A 124 -3.43 -13.14 -5.12
CA LEU A 124 -2.15 -12.96 -5.81
C LEU A 124 -1.15 -14.01 -5.29
N GLU A 125 0.01 -14.05 -5.91
CA GLU A 125 1.14 -14.87 -5.49
C GLU A 125 2.37 -14.00 -5.29
N GLY A 126 3.13 -14.22 -4.22
CA GLY A 126 4.43 -13.59 -4.01
C GLY A 126 5.56 -14.58 -4.16
N GLU A 127 6.63 -14.20 -4.86
CA GLU A 127 7.79 -15.06 -5.03
C GLU A 127 8.75 -14.95 -3.84
N VAL A 128 8.76 -15.99 -3.00
CA VAL A 128 9.58 -16.07 -1.79
C VAL A 128 10.57 -17.21 -1.94
N ARG A 129 11.86 -16.89 -2.03
CA ARG A 129 12.95 -17.88 -2.17
C ARG A 129 12.74 -18.84 -3.35
N GLY A 130 12.35 -18.29 -4.51
CA GLY A 130 12.12 -19.05 -5.74
C GLY A 130 10.83 -19.87 -5.77
N LYS A 131 9.92 -19.68 -4.81
CA LYS A 131 8.60 -20.33 -4.79
C LYS A 131 7.51 -19.28 -4.77
N ARG A 132 6.46 -19.50 -5.57
CA ARG A 132 5.25 -18.69 -5.53
C ARG A 132 4.36 -19.13 -4.38
N LEU A 133 4.07 -18.21 -3.48
CA LEU A 133 3.23 -18.45 -2.31
C LEU A 133 1.99 -17.56 -2.37
N PRO A 134 0.81 -18.07 -2.01
CA PRO A 134 -0.43 -17.31 -2.07
C PRO A 134 -0.43 -16.15 -1.07
N VAL A 135 -0.98 -15.01 -1.51
CA VAL A 135 -1.19 -13.79 -0.74
C VAL A 135 -2.50 -13.14 -1.15
N THR A 136 -3.21 -12.60 -0.18
CA THR A 136 -4.51 -11.96 -0.42
C THR A 136 -4.42 -10.47 -0.17
N VAL A 137 -4.98 -9.67 -1.07
CA VAL A 137 -5.15 -8.22 -0.87
C VAL A 137 -6.07 -7.99 0.31
N ALA A 138 -5.63 -7.19 1.27
CA ALA A 138 -6.29 -6.95 2.53
C ALA A 138 -6.52 -5.45 2.75
N ALA A 139 -7.61 -5.15 3.46
CA ALA A 139 -7.89 -3.78 3.89
C ALA A 139 -6.82 -3.29 4.87
N LEU A 140 -6.51 -1.99 4.80
CA LEU A 140 -5.68 -1.29 5.78
C LEU A 140 -6.57 -0.38 6.64
N PRO A 141 -6.27 -0.21 7.94
CA PRO A 141 -5.20 -0.89 8.68
C PRO A 141 -5.52 -2.37 8.98
N PHE A 142 -4.50 -3.18 9.24
CA PHE A 142 -4.69 -4.60 9.64
C PHE A 142 -5.22 -4.73 11.07
N VAL A 143 -4.88 -3.77 11.94
CA VAL A 143 -5.38 -3.65 13.30
C VAL A 143 -6.08 -2.31 13.45
N PRO A 144 -7.30 -2.24 14.02
CA PRO A 144 -7.99 -0.98 14.28
C PRO A 144 -7.14 -0.02 15.12
N THR A 145 -7.12 1.27 14.74
CA THR A 145 -6.40 2.30 15.48
C THR A 145 -7.21 2.82 16.67
N SER A 146 -6.56 3.01 17.82
CA SER A 146 -7.17 3.54 19.06
C SER A 146 -6.96 5.04 19.25
N TYR A 147 -6.99 5.83 18.17
CA TYR A 147 -6.81 7.28 18.26
C TYR A 147 -7.86 7.92 19.18
N LYS A 148 -7.42 8.83 20.05
CA LYS A 148 -8.32 9.65 20.85
C LYS A 148 -9.19 10.50 19.93
N ARG A 149 -10.48 10.54 20.22
CA ARG A 149 -11.48 11.33 19.50
C ARG A 149 -11.83 12.59 20.29
#